data_AF-A0A2X1WI38-F1
#
_entry.id   AF-A0A2X1WI38-F1
#
_cell.length_a   1.000
_cell.length_b   1.000
_cell.length_c   1.000
_cell.angle_alpha   90.00
_cell.angle_beta   90.00
_cell.angle_gamma   90.00
#
_symmetry.space_group_name_H-M   'P 1'
#
loop_
_entity.id
_entity.type
_entity.pdbx_description
1 polymer ?
#
loop_
_entity_poly.entity_id
_entity_poly.type
_entity_poly.pdbx_seq_one_letter_code
_entity_poly.pdbx_strand_id
1 'polypeptide(L)' 'MRPSELIQLKRHEIYSILDKYKTLDNLRVFGSVAKGTDNEDSDIDFLIGGCKVFCVT' A
#
# COMPACT_ATOMS: atom_id res chain seq x y z
N MET A 1 8.94 -1.89 16.35
CA MET A 1 7.62 -1.42 15.87
C MET A 1 7.14 -2.42 14.86
N ARG A 2 5.88 -2.87 14.97
CA ARG A 2 5.34 -3.83 14.01
C ARG A 2 5.00 -3.14 12.69
N PRO A 3 5.15 -3.81 11.54
CA PRO A 3 4.83 -3.24 10.25
C PRO A 3 3.40 -2.69 10.15
N SER A 4 2.41 -3.33 10.78
CA SER A 4 1.03 -2.86 10.87
C SER A 4 0.89 -1.48 11.55
N GLU A 5 1.69 -1.22 12.58
CA GLU A 5 1.75 0.07 13.27
C GLU A 5 2.44 1.12 12.39
N LEU A 6 3.49 0.72 11.67
CA LEU A 6 4.19 1.59 10.72
C LEU A 6 3.28 2.04 9.58
N ILE A 7 2.47 1.13 9.03
CA ILE A 7 1.47 1.43 7.99
C ILE A 7 0.46 2.46 8.49
N GLN A 8 -0.05 2.32 9.73
CA GLN A 8 -0.98 3.30 10.29
C GLN A 8 -0.32 4.66 10.46
N LEU A 9 0.90 4.70 11.00
CA LEU A 9 1.64 5.94 11.22
C LEU A 9 1.97 6.66 9.91
N LYS A 10 2.31 5.90 8.86
CA LYS A 10 2.74 6.42 7.55
C LYS A 10 1.65 6.47 6.50
N ARG A 11 0.40 6.21 6.87
CA ARG A 11 -0.74 6.11 5.94
C ARG A 11 -0.81 7.28 4.96
N HIS A 12 -0.72 8.52 5.45
CA HIS A 12 -0.78 9.71 4.58
C HIS A 12 0.40 9.81 3.62
N GLU A 13 1.60 9.47 4.07
CA GLU A 13 2.82 9.48 3.25
C GLU A 13 2.73 8.43 2.13
N ILE A 14 2.23 7.23 2.45
CA ILE A 14 1.99 6.16 1.48
C ILE A 14 1.02 6.61 0.38
N TYR A 15 -0.13 7.21 0.75
CA TYR A 15 -1.07 7.74 -0.24
C TYR A 15 -0.49 8.91 -1.04
N SER A 16 0.32 9.77 -0.42
CA SER A 16 1.01 10.86 -1.13
C SER A 16 2.01 10.35 -2.17
N ILE A 17 2.69 9.22 -1.89
CA ILE A 17 3.53 8.55 -2.89
C ILE A 17 2.68 8.00 -4.02
N LEU A 18 1.57 7.32 -3.72
CA LEU A 18 0.68 6.75 -4.73
C LEU A 18 0.12 7.82 -5.68
N ASP A 19 -0.24 9.00 -5.17
CA ASP A 19 -0.78 10.10 -5.98
C ASP A 19 0.19 10.63 -7.06
N LYS A 20 1.50 10.41 -6.89
CA LYS A 20 2.51 10.72 -7.91
C LYS A 20 2.38 9.84 -9.15
N TYR A 21 1.73 8.68 -9.03
CA TYR A 21 1.57 7.70 -10.10
C TYR A 21 0.11 7.59 -10.53
N LYS A 22 -0.30 8.41 -11.50
CA LYS A 22 -1.71 8.52 -11.94
C LYS A 22 -2.31 7.25 -12.55
N THR A 23 -1.49 6.28 -12.91
CA THR A 23 -1.91 4.97 -13.46
C THR A 23 -2.07 3.90 -12.38
N LEU A 24 -1.69 4.18 -11.13
CA LEU A 24 -1.81 3.25 -10.02
C LEU A 24 -3.02 3.61 -9.16
N ASP A 25 -3.78 2.60 -8.77
CA ASP A 25 -4.96 2.73 -7.95
C ASP A 25 -5.09 1.55 -6.98
N ASN A 26 -6.17 1.53 -6.19
CA ASN A 26 -6.57 0.38 -5.38
C ASN A 26 -5.44 -0.24 -4.52
N LEU A 27 -4.66 0.62 -3.86
CA LEU A 27 -3.62 0.19 -2.93
C LEU A 27 -4.24 -0.58 -1.75
N ARG A 28 -3.77 -1.81 -1.55
CA ARG A 28 -4.18 -2.71 -0.48
C ARG A 28 -2.95 -3.33 0.18
N VAL A 29 -3.06 -3.63 1.46
CA VAL A 29 -2.07 -4.43 2.20
C VAL A 29 -2.61 -5.86 2.27
N PHE A 30 -1.75 -6.86 2.11
CA PHE A 30 -2.10 -8.26 2.30
C PHE A 30 -1.10 -8.98 3.21
N GLY A 31 -1.25 -10.29 3.36
CA GLY A 31 -0.33 -11.10 4.16
C GLY A 31 -0.53 -10.96 5.67
N SER A 32 0.55 -11.19 6.43
CA SER A 32 0.56 -11.17 7.90
C SER A 32 0.12 -9.82 8.47
N VAL A 33 0.52 -8.72 7.82
CA VAL A 33 0.18 -7.34 8.21
C VAL A 33 -1.33 -7.10 8.13
N ALA A 34 -1.99 -7.56 7.06
CA ALA A 34 -3.44 -7.44 6.94
C ALA A 34 -4.20 -8.32 7.96
N LYS A 35 -3.58 -9.41 8.41
CA LYS A 35 -4.14 -10.33 9.43
C LYS A 35 -3.81 -9.90 10.86
N GLY A 36 -2.94 -8.91 11.05
CA GLY A 36 -2.44 -8.48 12.37
C GLY A 36 -1.55 -9.51 13.07
N THR A 37 -0.96 -10.44 12.31
CA THR A 37 -0.05 -11.48 12.82
C THR A 37 1.41 -11.17 12.50
N ASP A 38 1.72 -9.94 12.09
CA ASP A 38 3.06 -9.44 11.83
C ASP A 38 3.85 -9.22 13.12
N ASN A 39 5.15 -9.46 13.04
CA ASN A 39 6.15 -9.17 14.06
C ASN A 39 7.14 -8.11 13.54
N GLU A 40 8.12 -7.74 14.35
CA GLU A 40 9.06 -6.66 14.02
C GLU A 40 9.97 -6.97 12.82
N ASP A 41 10.17 -8.25 12.51
CA ASP A 41 10.98 -8.73 11.38
C ASP A 41 10.12 -9.11 10.16
N SER A 42 8.81 -8.86 10.20
CA SER A 42 7.90 -9.21 9.10
C SER A 42 8.01 -8.21 7.96
N ASP A 43 7.97 -8.73 6.74
CA ASP A 43 7.87 -7.91 5.52
C ASP A 43 6.48 -7.26 5.38
N ILE A 44 6.39 -6.26 4.49
CA ILE A 44 5.14 -5.59 4.12
C ILE A 44 4.79 -5.92 2.67
N ASP A 45 3.67 -6.59 2.50
CA ASP A 45 3.13 -6.96 1.21
C ASP A 45 2.07 -5.96 0.74
N PHE A 46 2.37 -5.22 -0.34
CA PHE A 46 1.42 -4.33 -1.00
C PHE A 46 0.90 -4.91 -2.31
N LEU A 47 -0.41 -4.77 -2.52
CA LEU A 47 -1.07 -5.04 -3.78
C LEU A 47 -1.60 -3.72 -4.34
N ILE A 48 -1.21 -3.39 -5.56
CA ILE A 48 -1.58 -2.15 -6.23
C ILE A 48 -2.30 -2.50 -7.53
N GLY A 49 -3.45 -1.87 -7.75
CA GLY A 49 -4.13 -1.91 -9.03
C GLY A 49 -3.45 -0.99 -10.04
N GLY A 50 -3.44 -1.41 -11.29
CA GLY A 50 -2.98 -0.58 -12.41
C GLY A 50 -4.16 -0.25 -13.29
N CYS A 51 -4.59 1.01 -13.32
CA CYS A 51 -5.49 1.49 -14.35
C CYS A 51 -4.68 1.83 -15.59
N LYS A 52 -4.81 1.00 -16.62
CA LYS A 52 -4.23 1.26 -17.94
C LYS A 52 -5.08 2.35 -18.60
N VAL A 53 -4.83 3.61 -18.27
CA VAL A 53 -5.48 4.74 -18.96
C VAL A 53 -4.89 4.86 -20.37
N PHE A 54 -5.26 3.91 -21.24
CA PHE A 54 -5.53 4.18 -22.64
C PHE A 54 -7.01 4.54 -22.72
N CYS A 55 -7.34 5.75 -22.27
CA CYS A 55 -8.58 6.39 -22.69
C CYS A 55 -8.15 7.79 -23.15
N VAL A 56 -7.70 7.86 -24.40
CA VAL A 56 -7.42 9.11 -25.10
C VAL A 56 -8.75 9.69 -25.55
N THR A 57 -8.97 10.95 -25.16
CA THR A 57 -9.99 11.94 -25.60
C THR A 57 -11.45 11.62 -25.36
#